data_AF-A0A3R6S6L7-F1
#
_entry.id   AF-A0A3R6S6L7-F1
#
_cell.length_a   1.000
_cell.length_b   1.000
_cell.length_c   1.000
_cell.angle_alpha   90.00
_cell.angle_beta   90.00
_cell.angle_gamma   90.00
#
_symmetry.space_group_name_H-M   'P 1'
#
loop_
_entity.id
_entity.type
_entity.pdbx_description
1 polymer ?
#
loop_
_entity_poly.entity_id
_entity_poly.type
_entity_poly.pdbx_seq_one_letter_code
_entity_poly.pdbx_strand_id
1 'polypeptide(L)' 'MPRPKKDGRYLNLYLDRTLHEEFEQFCESFGQTKTVAAERAFRMYMDAMKQNPEQIMRERR' A
#
# COMPACT_ATOMS: atom_id res chain seq x y z
N MET A 1 9.30 26.19 8.82
CA MET A 1 8.94 26.26 7.39
C MET A 1 7.65 25.48 7.18
N PRO A 2 6.61 26.06 6.56
CA PRO A 2 5.44 25.30 6.16
C PRO A 2 5.89 24.23 5.15
N ARG A 3 5.78 22.96 5.53
CA ARG A 3 6.08 21.86 4.60
C ARG A 3 5.16 22.02 3.39
N PRO A 4 5.67 22.00 2.16
CA PRO A 4 4.82 22.03 0.98
C PRO A 4 3.78 20.92 1.12
N LYS A 5 2.49 21.28 1.02
CA LYS A 5 1.41 20.30 1.06
C LYS A 5 1.68 19.33 -0.08
N LYS A 6 1.95 18.08 0.25
CA LYS A 6 2.03 16.99 -0.73
C LYS A 6 0.68 16.99 -1.47
N ASP A 7 0.68 17.02 -2.80
CA ASP A 7 -0.52 16.82 -3.64
C ASP A 7 -1.02 15.38 -3.46
N GLY A 8 -1.61 15.11 -2.31
CA GLY A 8 -2.16 13.83 -1.92
C GLY A 8 -3.67 13.83 -2.10
N ARG A 9 -4.20 12.76 -2.67
CA ARG A 9 -5.64 12.46 -2.66
C ARG A 9 -5.91 11.36 -1.63
N TYR A 10 -7.02 11.50 -0.90
CA TYR A 10 -7.47 10.45 0.00
C TYR A 10 -7.90 9.22 -0.81
N LEU A 11 -7.42 8.06 -0.37
CA LEU A 11 -7.83 6.76 -0.89
C LEU A 11 -8.69 6.08 0.18
N ASN A 12 -10.00 6.06 -0.02
CA ASN A 12 -10.91 5.34 0.86
C ASN A 12 -11.03 3.90 0.34
N LEU A 13 -10.54 2.94 1.11
CA LEU A 13 -10.67 1.51 0.84
C LEU A 13 -11.47 0.86 1.95
N TYR A 14 -12.34 -0.07 1.57
CA TYR A 14 -12.97 -0.98 2.51
C TYR A 14 -12.21 -2.30 2.46
N LEU A 15 -11.39 -2.55 3.48
CA LEU A 15 -10.61 -3.78 3.62
C LEU A 15 -11.31 -4.70 4.60
N ASP A 16 -11.02 -6.00 4.50
CA ASP A 16 -11.38 -6.93 5.55
C ASP A 16 -10.77 -6.49 6.89
N ARG A 17 -11.51 -6.68 7.97
CA ARG A 17 -11.11 -6.27 9.30
C ARG A 17 -9.78 -6.91 9.71
N THR A 18 -9.60 -8.22 9.48
CA THR A 18 -8.38 -8.91 9.90
C THR A 18 -7.18 -8.38 9.14
N LEU A 19 -7.34 -8.15 7.84
CA LEU A 19 -6.29 -7.58 6.98
C LEU A 19 -5.92 -6.15 7.41
N HIS A 20 -6.89 -5.34 7.80
CA HIS A 20 -6.61 -4.00 8.30
C HIS A 20 -5.86 -4.03 9.64
N GLU A 21 -6.24 -4.93 10.56
CA GLU A 21 -5.56 -5.11 11.85
C GLU A 21 -4.11 -5.60 11.65
N GLU A 22 -3.89 -6.58 10.77
CA GLU A 22 -2.54 -7.04 10.40
C GLU A 22 -1.69 -5.92 9.79
N PHE A 23 -2.28 -5.12 8.90
CA PHE A 23 -1.60 -3.99 8.29
C PHE A 23 -1.25 -2.91 9.32
N GLU A 24 -2.12 -2.65 10.29
CA GLU A 24 -1.85 -1.70 11.38
C GLU A 24 -0.68 -2.18 12.25
N GLN A 25 -0.68 -3.44 12.67
CA GLN A 25 0.42 -4.03 13.44
C GLN A 25 1.74 -4.01 12.66
N PHE A 26 1.70 -4.28 11.35
CA PHE A 26 2.87 -4.17 10.48
C PHE A 26 3.41 -2.73 10.49
N CYS A 27 2.54 -1.73 10.35
CA CYS A 27 2.95 -0.33 10.38
C CYS A 27 3.60 0.05 11.73
N GLU A 28 3.02 -0.40 12.84
CA GLU A 28 3.56 -0.18 14.19
C GLU A 28 4.93 -0.84 14.38
N SER A 29 5.07 -2.11 13.98
CA SER A 29 6.33 -2.86 14.12
C SER A 29 7.47 -2.28 13.29
N PHE A 30 7.17 -1.73 12.11
CA PHE A 30 8.17 -1.14 11.21
C PHE A 30 8.39 0.37 11.47
N GLY A 31 7.65 0.95 12.42
CA GLY A 31 7.74 2.38 12.75
C GLY A 31 7.34 3.30 11.60
N GLN A 32 6.44 2.85 10.72
CA GLN A 32 5.98 3.61 9.56
C GLN A 32 4.52 4.04 9.73
N THR A 33 4.16 5.19 9.17
CA THR A 33 2.75 5.57 9.12
C THR A 33 2.02 4.69 8.10
N LYS A 34 0.75 4.38 8.38
CA LYS A 34 -0.13 3.65 7.45
C LYS A 34 -0.07 4.19 6.02
N THR A 35 -0.02 5.51 5.86
CA THR A 35 0.10 6.16 4.56
C THR A 35 1.39 5.78 3.84
N VAL A 36 2.55 5.83 4.51
CA VAL A 36 3.84 5.50 3.90
C VAL A 36 3.92 4.01 3.56
N ALA A 37 3.45 3.15 4.46
CA ALA A 37 3.41 1.71 4.23
C ALA A 37 2.51 1.36 3.02
N ALA A 38 1.32 1.99 2.93
CA ALA A 38 0.40 1.79 1.81
C ALA A 38 0.99 2.33 0.49
N GLU A 39 1.56 3.54 0.48
CA GLU A 39 2.24 4.09 -0.70
C GLU A 39 3.36 3.17 -1.20
N ARG A 40 4.14 2.57 -0.30
CA ARG A 40 5.20 1.61 -0.64
C ARG A 40 4.62 0.31 -1.20
N ALA A 41 3.62 -0.27 -0.54
CA ALA A 41 2.97 -1.50 -0.98
C ALA A 41 2.37 -1.33 -2.38
N PHE A 42 1.66 -0.23 -2.64
CA PHE A 42 1.12 0.06 -3.96
C PHE A 42 2.21 0.21 -5.01
N ARG A 43 3.30 0.92 -4.68
CA ARG A 43 4.40 1.10 -5.63
C ARG A 43 5.09 -0.22 -5.96
N MET A 44 5.34 -1.06 -4.97
CA MET A 44 5.91 -2.41 -5.16
C MET A 44 4.98 -3.27 -6.02
N TYR A 45 3.68 -3.27 -5.73
CA TYR A 45 2.71 -4.04 -6.51
C TYR A 45 2.60 -3.55 -7.96
N MET A 46 2.53 -2.23 -8.17
CA MET A 46 2.50 -1.64 -9.51
C MET A 46 3.79 -1.88 -10.28
N ASP A 47 4.94 -1.84 -9.62
CA ASP A 47 6.24 -2.10 -10.24
C ASP A 47 6.36 -3.57 -10.64
N ALA A 48 5.99 -4.50 -9.76
CA ALA A 48 5.90 -5.93 -10.06
C ALA A 48 4.95 -6.22 -11.23
N MET A 49 3.79 -5.57 -11.27
CA MET A 49 2.83 -5.67 -12.38
C MET A 49 3.40 -5.15 -13.71
N LYS A 50 4.22 -4.09 -13.67
CA LYS A 50 4.88 -3.55 -14.87
C LYS A 50 6.01 -4.44 -15.36
N GLN A 51 6.76 -5.03 -14.44
CA GLN A 51 7.89 -5.90 -14.76
C GLN A 51 7.40 -7.25 -15.31
N ASN A 52 6.37 -7.86 -14.71
CA ASN A 52 5.85 -9.18 -15.09
C ASN A 52 4.30 -9.24 -15.03
N PRO A 53 3.59 -8.61 -16.00
CA PRO A 53 2.12 -8.56 -15.98
C PRO A 53 1.46 -9.94 -16.10
N GLU A 54 2.10 -10.88 -16.80
CA GLU A 54 1.56 -12.22 -17.06
C GLU A 54 1.61 -13.15 -15.83
N GLN A 55 2.53 -12.88 -14.89
CA GLN A 55 2.76 -13.75 -13.73
C GLN A 55 1.68 -13.51 -12.65
N ILE A 56 1.25 -12.26 -12.46
CA ILE A 56 0.23 -11.90 -11.47
C ILE A 56 -1.19 -12.25 -11.94
N MET A 57 -1.47 -12.21 -13.25
CA MET A 57 -2.76 -12.65 -13.80
C MET A 57 -2.99 -14.17 -13.69
N ARG A 58 -1.92 -14.98 -13.58
CA ARG A 58 -2.00 -16.44 -13.46
C ARG A 58 -2.34 -16.92 -12.05
N GLU A 59 -2.02 -16.17 -11.00
CA GLU A 59 -2.30 -16.53 -9.60
C GLU A 59 -3.76 -16.31 -9.17
N ARG A 60 -4.59 -15.75 -10.07
CA ARG A 60 -6.03 -15.52 -9.88
C ARG A 60 -6.92 -16.45 -10.72
N ARG A 61 -6.42 -17.63 -11.09
CA ARG A 61 -7.20 -18.64 -11.85
C ARG A 61 -7.33 -19.95 -11.11
#